data_AF-A0A7L1XZ07-F1
#
_entry.id   AF-A0A7L1XZ07-F1
#
_cell.length_a   1.000
_cell.length_b   1.000
_cell.length_c   1.000
_cell.angle_alpha   90.00
_cell.angle_beta   90.00
_cell.angle_gamma   90.00
#
_symmetry.space_group_name_H-M   'P 1'
#
loop_
_entity.id
_entity.type
_entity.pdbx_description
1 polymer ?
#
loop_
_entity_poly.entity_id
_entity_poly.type
_entity_poly.pdbx_seq_one_letter_code
_entity_poly.pdbx_strand_id
1 'polypeptide(L)' 'KKVWCRMRENKCEPIVETTGGHARHPYEKKARNGNVTIVDNQYYRIITITMANLQAKDSGTYSCA' A
#
# COMPACT_ATOMS: atom_id res chain seq x y z
N LYS A 1 -3.31 -3.44 -10.40
CA LYS A 1 -3.10 -3.91 -9.02
C LYS A 1 -1.81 -3.28 -8.54
N LYS A 2 -1.78 -2.70 -7.35
CA LYS A 2 -0.59 -2.14 -6.70
C LYS A 2 -0.49 -2.75 -5.31
N VAL A 3 0.71 -3.15 -4.91
CA VAL A 3 0.98 -3.84 -3.65
C VAL A 3 2.03 -3.06 -2.88
N TRP A 4 1.77 -2.85 -1.59
CA TRP A 4 2.78 -2.41 -0.64
C TRP A 4 3.25 -3.61 0.17
N CYS A 5 4.55 -3.90 0.15
CA CYS A 5 5.12 -5.04 0.83
C CYS A 5 6.36 -4.68 1.64
N ARG A 6 6.64 -5.52 2.64
CA ARG A 6 7.90 -5.49 3.38
C ARG A 6 8.87 -6.47 2.74
N MET A 7 10.11 -6.05 2.59
CA MET A 7 11.17 -6.92 2.08
C MET A 7 11.75 -7.72 3.24
N ARG A 8 11.70 -9.05 3.15
CA ARG A 8 12.37 -10.00 4.06
C ARG A 8 13.03 -11.10 3.25
N GLU A 9 14.31 -11.37 3.50
CA GLU A 9 15.05 -12.44 2.78
C GLU A 9 14.90 -12.36 1.25
N ASN A 10 14.96 -11.16 0.67
CA ASN A 10 14.72 -10.87 -0.75
C ASN A 10 13.32 -11.22 -1.29
N LYS A 11 12.35 -11.50 -0.40
CA LYS A 11 10.95 -11.72 -0.73
C LYS A 11 10.12 -10.51 -0.34
N CYS A 12 9.14 -10.20 -1.17
CA CYS A 12 8.14 -9.17 -0.95
C CYS A 12 6.95 -9.80 -0.21
N GLU A 13 6.83 -9.53 1.09
CA GLU A 13 5.71 -9.97 1.93
C GLU A 13 4.58 -8.93 1.87
N PRO A 14 3.44 -9.22 1.20
CA PRO A 14 2.37 -8.24 1.01
C PRO A 14 1.79 -7.76 2.34
N ILE A 15 1.66 -6.44 2.50
CA ILE A 15 0.99 -5.82 3.65
C ILE A 15 -0.41 -5.38 3.26
N VAL A 16 -0.54 -4.67 2.14
CA VAL A 16 -1.81 -4.20 1.62
C VAL A 16 -1.76 -4.15 0.10
N GLU A 17 -2.86 -4.50 -0.55
CA GLU A 17 -2.98 -4.46 -2.00
C GLU A 17 -4.27 -3.79 -2.42
N THR A 18 -4.22 -3.02 -3.50
CA THR A 18 -5.45 -2.53 -4.14
C THR A 18 -6.19 -3.72 -4.76
N THR A 19 -7.34 -4.10 -4.22
CA THR A 19 -8.27 -5.01 -4.90
C THR A 19 -9.16 -4.22 -5.86
N GLY A 20 -9.69 -4.89 -6.88
CA GLY A 20 -10.66 -4.27 -7.79
C GLY A 20 -11.97 -4.00 -7.05
N GLY A 21 -12.10 -2.83 -6.43
CA GLY A 21 -13.27 -2.45 -5.64
C GLY A 21 -13.52 -0.94 -5.70
N HIS A 22 -14.81 -0.59 -5.66
CA HIS A 22 -15.37 0.75 -5.92
C HIS A 22 -14.78 1.83 -5.00
N ALA A 23 -13.84 2.61 -5.51
CA ALA A 23 -13.52 3.89 -4.90
C ALA A 23 -14.60 4.92 -5.27
N ARG A 24 -14.69 5.99 -4.46
CA ARG A 24 -15.57 7.13 -4.73
C ARG A 24 -15.33 7.76 -6.11
N HIS A 25 -14.10 7.63 -6.62
CA HIS A 25 -13.71 8.11 -7.93
C HIS A 25 -13.23 6.93 -8.79
N PRO A 26 -13.62 6.88 -10.07
CA PRO A 26 -13.28 5.76 -10.97
C PRO A 26 -11.76 5.64 -11.24
N TYR A 27 -11.00 6.72 -11.04
CA TYR A 27 -9.55 6.74 -11.19
C TYR A 27 -8.77 6.45 -9.90
N GLU A 28 -9.46 6.29 -8.77
CA GLU A 28 -8.82 6.00 -7.49
C GLU A 28 -9.03 4.52 -7.14
N LYS A 29 -8.04 3.88 -6.54
CA LYS A 29 -8.21 2.59 -5.88
C LYS A 29 -7.61 2.68 -4.49
N LYS A 30 -8.37 2.25 -3.50
CA LYS A 30 -7.97 2.35 -2.10
C LYS A 30 -8.14 1.02 -1.39
N ALA A 31 -7.16 0.66 -0.58
CA ALA A 31 -7.23 -0.48 0.31
C ALA A 31 -6.57 -0.16 1.65
N ARG A 32 -7.00 -0.85 2.70
CA ARG A 32 -6.50 -0.67 4.06
C ARG A 32 -6.32 -2.02 4.72
N ASN A 33 -5.19 -2.22 5.39
CA ASN A 33 -4.95 -3.32 6.30
C ASN A 33 -4.42 -2.77 7.63
N GLY A 34 -5.22 -2.87 8.70
CA GLY A 34 -4.91 -2.28 10.00
C GLY A 34 -4.63 -0.77 9.92
N ASN A 35 -3.40 -0.38 10.24
CA ASN A 35 -2.94 1.01 10.22
C ASN A 35 -2.25 1.42 8.91
N VAL A 36 -2.21 0.53 7.91
CA VAL A 36 -1.60 0.78 6.61
C VAL A 36 -2.67 0.96 5.56
N THR A 37 -2.60 2.07 4.81
CA THR A 37 -3.50 2.38 3.71
C THR A 37 -2.70 2.62 2.44
N ILE A 38 -3.18 2.08 1.31
CA ILE A 38 -2.69 2.36 -0.02
C ILE A 38 -3.77 3.10 -0.81
N VAL A 39 -3.38 4.16 -1.50
CA VAL A 39 -4.21 4.91 -2.45
C VAL A 39 -3.46 4.99 -3.78
N ASP A 40 -4.00 4.34 -4.82
CA ASP A 40 -3.54 4.43 -6.20
C ASP A 40 -4.39 5.47 -6.92
N ASN A 41 -3.83 6.66 -7.17
CA ASN A 41 -4.47 7.69 -7.98
C ASN A 41 -3.93 7.60 -9.41
N GLN A 42 -4.75 7.02 -10.28
CA GLN A 42 -4.37 6.71 -11.66
C GLN A 42 -4.34 7.96 -12.56
N TYR A 43 -5.07 9.01 -12.20
CA TYR A 43 -5.08 10.28 -12.91
C TYR A 43 -3.74 11.02 -12.74
N TYR A 44 -3.26 11.17 -11.51
CA TYR A 44 -1.98 11.81 -11.21
C TYR A 44 -0.78 10.86 -11.29
N ARG A 45 -1.02 9.55 -11.46
CA ARG A 45 0.01 8.50 -11.45
C ARG A 45 0.83 8.48 -10.16
N ILE A 46 0.17 8.72 -9.03
CA ILE A 46 0.77 8.75 -7.70
C ILE A 46 0.19 7.62 -6.86
N ILE A 47 1.07 6.89 -6.17
CA ILE A 47 0.68 5.94 -5.13
C ILE A 47 1.04 6.57 -3.79
N THR A 48 0.05 6.70 -2.92
CA THR A 48 0.24 7.19 -1.54
C THR A 48 0.11 6.03 -0.57
N ILE A 49 1.13 5.85 0.26
CA ILE A 49 1.11 4.90 1.36
C ILE A 49 1.05 5.68 2.67
N THR A 50 0.08 5.34 3.53
CA THR A 50 -0.01 5.89 4.88
C THR A 50 0.16 4.77 5.88
N MET A 51 1.20 4.83 6.71
CA MET A 51 1.44 3.93 7.84
C MET A 51 1.29 4.72 9.13
N ALA A 52 0.22 4.48 9.89
CA ALA A 52 -0.03 5.19 11.14
C ALA A 52 0.48 4.40 12.36
N ASN A 53 0.84 5.12 13.43
CA ASN A 53 1.28 4.55 14.71
C ASN A 53 2.47 3.58 14.58
N LEU A 54 3.50 3.99 13.82
CA LEU A 54 4.72 3.22 13.61
C LEU A 54 5.42 2.92 14.94
N GLN A 55 5.94 1.70 15.07
CA GLN A 55 6.75 1.23 16.18
C GLN A 55 8.14 0.83 15.68
N ALA A 56 9.12 0.69 16.59
CA ALA A 56 10.48 0.30 16.22
C ALA A 56 10.55 -1.00 15.40
N LYS A 57 9.65 -1.97 15.67
CA LYS A 57 9.53 -3.24 14.94
C LYS A 57 9.09 -3.11 13.47
N ASP A 58 8.56 -1.95 13.10
CA ASP A 58 8.15 -1.64 11.72
C ASP A 58 9.34 -1.10 10.89
N SER A 59 10.52 -0.89 11.48
CA SER A 59 11.71 -0.50 10.74
C SER A 59 12.12 -1.56 9.71
N GLY A 60 12.47 -1.14 8.50
CA GLY A 60 12.98 -2.04 7.46
C GLY A 60 12.79 -1.50 6.06
N THR A 61 13.09 -2.33 5.07
CA THR A 61 12.91 -2.00 3.66
C THR A 61 11.51 -2.36 3.21
N TYR A 62 10.87 -1.44 2.49
CA TYR A 62 9.57 -1.61 1.90
C TYR A 62 9.65 -1.38 0.40
N SER A 63 8.75 -2.01 -0.35
CA SER A 63 8.68 -1.86 -1.79
C SER A 63 7.24 -1.74 -2.26
N CYS A 64 7.06 -0.99 -3.34
CA CYS A 64 5.84 -0.99 -4.13
C CYS A 64 6.03 -1.93 -5.33
N ALA A 65 5.06 -2.80 -5.58
CA ALA A 65 5.00 -3.71 -6.73
C ALA A 65 3.72 -3.53 -7.56
#